data_AF-A0A7S3BDQ1-F1
#
_entry.id   AF-A0A7S3BDQ1-F1
#
_cell.length_a   1.000
_cell.length_b   1.000
_cell.length_c   1.000
_cell.angle_alpha   90.00
_cell.angle_beta   90.00
_cell.angle_gamma   90.00
#
_symmetry.space_group_name_H-M   'P 1'
#
loop_
_entity.id
_entity.type
_entity.pdbx_description
1 polymer ?
#
loop_
_entity_poly.entity_id
_entity_poly.type
_entity_poly.pdbx_seq_one_letter_code
_entity_poly.pdbx_strand_id
1 'polypeptide(L)'
;VRSWAAEDGVAALEYVWLLRTTTHEREQLAVDVLLRAGVSDVLFSDGPKLSFLDTASKQVIMSGLAVKMQQELGLVTQAARLLYEANDYPALCSLLVNEISSQLIKAPHLNPQAQLQPVGGAFQMGVGPSVPGASAAEVATAEKTFSQLRSDAAAFLAHWRAKNQAASFGGAAFLEQALSLAAFMSAAAAWRQNRNEGRGEAQLTAVLAMDLPLLPSEPAAVEEKRADFRLLPVALQRCFPALIEVAMEALHAKFTLLRAAPAAYAGSSASAEAYALRSRAEAIVAFSGLAVWAAAEALGQTHMPGATTKRLAGWLADMA
;
A
#
# COMPACT_ATOMS: atom_id res chain seq x y z
N VAL A 1 -40.23 3.76 -7.35
CA VAL A 1 -38.82 3.83 -7.79
C VAL A 1 -37.87 2.88 -7.03
N ARG A 2 -38.15 2.48 -5.76
CA ARG A 2 -37.19 1.69 -4.96
C ARG A 2 -37.18 0.16 -5.20
N SER A 3 -38.28 -0.46 -5.63
CA SER A 3 -38.33 -1.92 -5.85
C SER A 3 -37.93 -2.32 -7.27
N TRP A 4 -38.45 -1.64 -8.29
CA TRP A 4 -38.21 -1.95 -9.71
C TRP A 4 -36.77 -1.69 -10.21
N ALA A 5 -35.99 -0.85 -9.52
CA ALA A 5 -34.66 -0.46 -9.97
C ALA A 5 -33.66 -1.60 -9.78
N ALA A 6 -33.95 -2.51 -8.84
CA ALA A 6 -33.20 -3.74 -8.65
C ALA A 6 -33.58 -4.82 -9.69
N GLU A 7 -34.76 -4.73 -10.29
CA GLU A 7 -35.24 -5.68 -11.32
C GLU A 7 -34.83 -5.25 -12.74
N ASP A 8 -34.90 -3.94 -13.03
CA ASP A 8 -34.47 -3.35 -14.30
C ASP A 8 -33.76 -2.00 -14.08
N GLY A 9 -32.44 -2.09 -13.87
CA GLY A 9 -31.57 -0.92 -13.68
C GLY A 9 -31.45 -0.05 -14.93
N VAL A 10 -31.69 -0.60 -16.13
CA VAL A 10 -31.60 0.14 -17.41
C VAL A 10 -32.81 1.06 -17.55
N ALA A 11 -34.02 0.52 -17.37
CA ALA A 11 -35.24 1.32 -17.41
C ALA A 11 -35.19 2.42 -16.35
N ALA A 12 -34.76 2.09 -15.13
CA ALA A 12 -34.64 3.08 -14.05
C ALA A 12 -33.71 4.27 -14.43
N LEU A 13 -32.62 4.02 -15.16
CA LEU A 13 -31.73 5.07 -15.68
C LEU A 13 -32.41 5.94 -16.74
N GLU A 14 -33.20 5.35 -17.65
CA GLU A 14 -33.95 6.11 -18.66
C GLU A 14 -34.93 7.10 -18.00
N TYR A 15 -35.62 6.66 -16.94
CA TYR A 15 -36.52 7.54 -16.19
C TYR A 15 -35.79 8.66 -15.44
N VAL A 16 -34.58 8.42 -14.93
CA VAL A 16 -33.74 9.48 -14.35
C VAL A 16 -33.36 10.51 -15.42
N TRP A 17 -33.08 10.05 -16.65
CA TRP A 17 -32.67 10.95 -17.74
C TRP A 17 -33.81 11.81 -18.29
N LEU A 18 -35.06 11.36 -18.12
CA LEU A 18 -36.28 12.13 -18.44
C LEU A 18 -36.58 13.25 -17.44
N LEU A 19 -35.93 13.28 -16.28
CA LEU A 19 -36.14 14.34 -15.28
C LEU A 19 -35.64 15.69 -15.80
N ARG A 20 -36.45 16.74 -15.63
CA ARG A 20 -36.08 18.12 -15.99
C ARG A 20 -35.30 18.79 -14.85
N THR A 21 -34.15 18.23 -14.50
CA THR A 21 -33.24 18.75 -13.48
C THR A 21 -31.88 19.10 -14.08
N THR A 22 -30.96 19.62 -13.28
CA THR A 22 -29.60 19.92 -13.75
C THR A 22 -28.88 18.62 -14.14
N THR A 23 -27.93 18.70 -15.09
CA THR A 23 -27.17 17.52 -15.54
C THR A 23 -26.41 16.86 -14.40
N HIS A 24 -25.84 17.66 -13.48
CA HIS A 24 -25.13 17.16 -12.31
C HIS A 24 -26.05 16.39 -11.34
N GLU A 25 -27.26 16.89 -11.06
CA GLU A 25 -28.22 16.17 -10.20
C GLU A 25 -28.68 14.86 -10.84
N ARG A 26 -28.84 14.83 -12.17
CA ARG A 26 -29.17 13.59 -12.91
C ARG A 26 -28.05 12.57 -12.82
N GLU A 27 -26.79 13.00 -12.96
CA GLU A 27 -25.62 12.13 -12.83
C GLU A 27 -25.50 11.56 -11.41
N GLN A 28 -25.72 12.37 -10.36
CA GLN A 28 -25.72 11.89 -8.98
C GLN A 28 -26.86 10.90 -8.69
N LEU A 29 -28.07 11.17 -9.19
CA LEU A 29 -29.20 10.27 -9.06
C LEU A 29 -28.98 8.96 -9.82
N ALA A 30 -28.36 9.01 -11.00
CA ALA A 30 -28.00 7.83 -11.78
C ALA A 30 -26.99 6.96 -11.02
N VAL A 31 -25.97 7.56 -10.40
CA VAL A 31 -25.01 6.86 -9.54
C VAL A 31 -25.73 6.16 -8.37
N ASP A 32 -26.66 6.84 -7.69
CA ASP A 32 -27.40 6.26 -6.55
C ASP A 32 -28.32 5.11 -6.96
N VAL A 33 -28.95 5.22 -8.13
CA VAL A 33 -29.81 4.18 -8.68
C VAL A 33 -28.98 2.94 -9.04
N LEU A 34 -27.85 3.14 -9.72
CA LEU A 34 -26.95 2.04 -10.12
C LEU A 34 -26.32 1.34 -8.93
N LEU A 35 -25.89 2.10 -7.92
CA LEU A 35 -25.32 1.54 -6.68
C LEU A 35 -26.31 0.64 -5.95
N ARG A 36 -27.59 1.07 -5.88
CA ARG A 36 -28.66 0.31 -5.22
C ARG A 36 -29.15 -0.88 -6.04
N ALA A 37 -29.12 -0.75 -7.36
CA ALA A 37 -29.48 -1.82 -8.28
C ALA A 37 -28.40 -2.93 -8.32
N GLY A 38 -27.14 -2.60 -7.99
CA GLY A 38 -26.02 -3.52 -8.12
C GLY A 38 -25.66 -3.83 -9.58
N VAL A 39 -26.13 -3.02 -10.52
CA VAL A 39 -25.99 -3.25 -11.97
C VAL A 39 -24.89 -2.33 -12.53
N SER A 40 -23.63 -2.58 -12.15
CA SER A 40 -22.49 -1.87 -12.75
C SER A 40 -22.21 -2.30 -14.19
N ASP A 41 -22.61 -3.52 -14.55
CA ASP A 41 -22.26 -4.15 -15.82
C ASP A 41 -22.91 -3.49 -17.04
N VAL A 42 -24.04 -2.82 -16.82
CA VAL A 42 -24.79 -2.05 -17.84
C VAL A 42 -24.00 -0.84 -18.36
N LEU A 43 -23.04 -0.34 -17.58
CA LEU A 43 -22.19 0.76 -18.01
C LEU A 43 -21.05 0.31 -18.92
N PHE A 44 -20.66 -0.97 -18.88
CA PHE A 44 -19.52 -1.45 -19.67
C PHE A 44 -19.81 -1.49 -21.17
N SER A 45 -18.74 -1.52 -21.95
CA SER A 45 -18.78 -1.61 -23.41
C SER A 45 -19.55 -2.83 -23.93
N ASP A 46 -19.60 -3.88 -23.11
CA ASP A 46 -20.25 -5.17 -23.38
C ASP A 46 -21.73 -5.20 -22.96
N GLY A 47 -22.20 -4.16 -22.27
CA GLY A 47 -23.58 -4.02 -21.82
C GLY A 47 -24.54 -3.49 -22.90
N PRO A 48 -25.86 -3.44 -22.62
CA PRO A 48 -26.81 -2.81 -23.52
C PRO A 48 -26.38 -1.36 -23.79
N LYS A 49 -26.29 -0.98 -25.08
CA LYS A 49 -25.87 0.37 -25.48
C LYS A 49 -26.85 1.40 -24.91
N LEU A 50 -26.44 2.12 -23.87
CA LEU A 50 -27.15 3.28 -23.32
C LEU A 50 -27.02 4.46 -24.29
N SER A 51 -27.75 4.41 -25.41
CA SER A 51 -27.67 5.41 -26.50
C SER A 51 -28.13 6.82 -26.08
N PHE A 52 -28.78 6.95 -24.92
CA PHE A 52 -29.25 8.20 -24.37
C PHE A 52 -28.22 8.93 -23.49
N LEU A 53 -27.11 8.27 -23.13
CA LEU A 53 -26.03 8.85 -22.34
C LEU A 53 -24.91 9.35 -23.25
N ASP A 54 -24.58 10.63 -23.12
CA ASP A 54 -23.38 11.20 -23.73
C ASP A 54 -22.12 10.57 -23.13
N THR A 55 -21.05 10.46 -23.93
CA THR A 55 -19.78 9.86 -23.49
C THR A 55 -19.22 10.54 -22.23
N ALA A 56 -19.39 11.86 -22.11
CA ALA A 56 -18.92 12.62 -20.95
C ALA A 56 -19.72 12.29 -19.67
N SER A 57 -21.05 12.30 -19.73
CA SER A 57 -21.89 11.94 -18.58
C SER A 57 -21.72 10.48 -18.17
N LYS A 58 -21.51 9.58 -19.14
CA LYS A 58 -21.17 8.18 -18.88
C LYS A 58 -19.89 8.06 -18.07
N GLN A 59 -18.85 8.82 -18.39
CA GLN A 59 -17.59 8.84 -17.64
C GLN A 59 -17.77 9.38 -16.20
N VAL A 60 -18.55 10.47 -16.03
CA VAL A 60 -18.83 11.05 -14.71
C VAL A 60 -19.64 10.09 -13.83
N ILE A 61 -20.61 9.38 -14.41
CA ILE A 61 -21.39 8.37 -13.69
C ILE A 61 -20.50 7.19 -13.30
N MET A 62 -19.63 6.70 -14.20
CA MET A 62 -18.70 5.61 -13.89
C MET A 62 -17.73 5.98 -12.77
N SER A 63 -17.14 7.18 -12.80
CA SER A 63 -16.20 7.63 -11.78
C SER A 63 -16.90 7.86 -10.43
N GLY A 64 -18.08 8.49 -10.45
CA GLY A 64 -18.92 8.68 -9.26
C GLY A 64 -19.37 7.35 -8.64
N LEU A 65 -19.78 6.38 -9.47
CA LEU A 65 -20.16 5.04 -9.02
C LEU A 65 -18.97 4.30 -8.41
N ALA A 66 -17.79 4.35 -9.05
CA ALA A 66 -16.59 3.70 -8.52
C ALA A 66 -16.19 4.24 -7.14
N VAL A 67 -16.26 5.56 -6.94
CA VAL A 67 -15.98 6.19 -5.63
C VAL A 67 -16.99 5.74 -4.57
N LYS A 68 -18.30 5.73 -4.88
CA LYS A 68 -19.32 5.29 -3.92
C LYS A 68 -19.27 3.78 -3.65
N MET A 69 -19.00 2.96 -4.65
CA MET A 69 -18.80 1.51 -4.48
C MET A 69 -17.61 1.21 -3.56
N GLN A 70 -16.52 1.97 -3.68
CA GLN A 70 -15.39 1.85 -2.77
C GLN A 70 -15.75 2.26 -1.34
N GLN A 71 -16.44 3.39 -1.17
CA GLN A 71 -16.76 3.96 0.15
C GLN A 71 -17.85 3.18 0.90
N GLU A 72 -18.89 2.74 0.20
CA GLU A 72 -20.08 2.12 0.83
C GLU A 72 -20.03 0.59 0.84
N LEU A 73 -19.45 -0.04 -0.20
CA LEU A 73 -19.49 -1.50 -0.38
C LEU A 73 -18.12 -2.18 -0.31
N GLY A 74 -17.02 -1.42 -0.36
CA GLY A 74 -15.66 -1.98 -0.35
C GLY A 74 -15.31 -2.81 -1.59
N LEU A 75 -16.03 -2.63 -2.71
CA LEU A 75 -15.86 -3.43 -3.94
C LEU A 75 -14.76 -2.85 -4.84
N VAL A 76 -13.51 -3.03 -4.42
CA VAL A 76 -12.33 -2.36 -5.02
C VAL A 76 -12.04 -2.81 -6.45
N THR A 77 -12.20 -4.09 -6.77
CA THR A 77 -11.91 -4.64 -8.11
C THR A 77 -12.90 -4.13 -9.17
N GLN A 78 -14.18 -4.06 -8.80
CA GLN A 78 -15.23 -3.52 -9.67
C GLN A 78 -15.08 -2.00 -9.85
N ALA A 79 -14.76 -1.27 -8.78
CA ALA A 79 -14.45 0.16 -8.85
C ALA A 79 -13.23 0.44 -9.74
N ALA A 80 -12.16 -0.35 -9.63
CA ALA A 80 -10.98 -0.22 -10.49
C ALA A 80 -11.30 -0.44 -11.98
N ARG A 81 -12.14 -1.44 -12.29
CA ARG A 81 -12.59 -1.70 -13.66
C ARG A 81 -13.41 -0.52 -14.22
N LEU A 82 -14.34 0.01 -13.43
CA LEU A 82 -15.15 1.17 -13.82
C LEU A 82 -14.28 2.40 -14.12
N LEU A 83 -13.26 2.68 -13.31
CA LEU A 83 -12.36 3.81 -13.53
C LEU A 83 -11.46 3.61 -14.75
N TYR A 84 -11.02 2.37 -15.02
CA TYR A 84 -10.26 2.05 -16.21
C TYR A 84 -11.09 2.28 -17.49
N GLU A 85 -12.35 1.83 -17.52
CA GLU A 85 -13.25 2.04 -18.66
C GLU A 85 -13.69 3.51 -18.80
N ALA A 86 -13.78 4.25 -17.70
CA ALA A 86 -14.02 5.70 -17.71
C ALA A 86 -12.83 6.53 -18.21
N ASN A 87 -11.64 5.92 -18.37
CA ASN A 87 -10.37 6.60 -18.61
C ASN A 87 -9.95 7.59 -17.51
N ASP A 88 -10.46 7.43 -16.29
CA ASP A 88 -10.08 8.24 -15.14
C ASP A 88 -8.86 7.61 -14.43
N TYR A 89 -7.71 7.72 -15.08
CA TYR A 89 -6.45 7.17 -14.58
C TYR A 89 -5.96 7.81 -13.25
N PRO A 90 -6.16 9.12 -12.98
CA PRO A 90 -5.82 9.71 -11.69
C PRO A 90 -6.59 9.11 -10.52
N ALA A 91 -7.92 8.94 -10.66
CA ALA A 91 -8.74 8.31 -9.63
C ALA A 91 -8.38 6.83 -9.45
N LEU A 92 -8.12 6.11 -10.55
CA LEU A 92 -7.68 4.72 -10.50
C LEU A 92 -6.36 4.55 -9.72
N CYS A 93 -5.37 5.41 -9.97
CA CYS A 93 -4.09 5.35 -9.24
C CYS A 93 -4.27 5.65 -7.76
N SER A 94 -5.11 6.63 -7.42
CA SER A 94 -5.41 6.96 -6.03
C SER A 94 -6.08 5.79 -5.31
N LEU A 95 -7.01 5.10 -5.99
CA LEU A 95 -7.68 3.91 -5.47
C LEU A 95 -6.68 2.75 -5.27
N LEU A 96 -5.83 2.47 -6.26
CA LEU A 96 -4.81 1.41 -6.16
C LEU A 96 -3.78 1.69 -5.08
N VAL A 97 -3.30 2.95 -4.94
CA VAL A 97 -2.39 3.36 -3.86
C VAL A 97 -3.04 3.16 -2.50
N ASN A 98 -4.31 3.56 -2.35
CA ASN A 98 -5.05 3.38 -1.11
C ASN A 98 -5.23 1.90 -0.75
N GLU A 99 -5.56 1.05 -1.73
CA GLU A 99 -5.76 -0.37 -1.49
C GLU A 99 -4.44 -1.09 -1.17
N ILE A 100 -3.38 -0.85 -1.96
CA ILE A 100 -2.06 -1.42 -1.68
C ILE A 100 -1.60 -1.01 -0.29
N SER A 101 -1.73 0.27 0.07
CA SER A 101 -1.35 0.78 1.40
C SER A 101 -2.19 0.16 2.52
N SER A 102 -3.50 0.02 2.32
CA SER A 102 -4.42 -0.64 3.27
C SER A 102 -4.02 -2.09 3.52
N GLN A 103 -3.71 -2.84 2.45
CA GLN A 103 -3.25 -4.23 2.56
C GLN A 103 -1.90 -4.34 3.24
N LEU A 104 -0.95 -3.43 2.93
CA LEU A 104 0.36 -3.40 3.59
C LEU A 104 0.26 -3.16 5.10
N ILE A 105 -0.70 -2.35 5.55
CA ILE A 105 -0.91 -2.08 6.98
C ILE A 105 -1.62 -3.25 7.67
N LYS A 106 -2.63 -3.83 7.03
CA LYS A 106 -3.50 -4.87 7.62
C LYS A 106 -2.88 -6.27 7.61
N ALA A 107 -2.04 -6.59 6.63
CA ALA A 107 -1.49 -7.93 6.46
C ALA A 107 -0.46 -8.26 7.57
N PRO A 108 -0.74 -9.21 8.48
CA PRO A 108 0.13 -9.51 9.62
C PRO A 108 1.45 -10.18 9.23
N HIS A 109 1.53 -10.78 8.03
CA HIS A 109 2.77 -11.37 7.51
C HIS A 109 3.72 -10.31 6.93
N LEU A 110 3.18 -9.17 6.48
CA LEU A 110 3.97 -8.05 5.94
C LEU A 110 4.31 -7.06 7.05
N ASN A 111 3.34 -6.72 7.89
CA ASN A 111 3.48 -5.75 8.94
C ASN A 111 3.69 -6.41 10.32
N PRO A 112 4.92 -6.33 10.89
CA PRO A 112 5.19 -6.85 12.22
C PRO A 112 4.39 -6.12 13.33
N GLN A 113 3.90 -4.90 13.08
CA GLN A 113 3.07 -4.15 14.03
C GLN A 113 1.64 -4.66 14.10
N ALA A 114 1.12 -5.23 13.00
CA ALA A 114 -0.21 -5.84 12.99
C ALA A 114 -0.27 -7.13 13.83
N GLN A 115 0.88 -7.77 14.09
CA GLN A 115 1.00 -8.91 15.00
C GLN A 115 0.93 -8.51 16.49
N LEU A 116 1.15 -7.23 16.82
CA LEU A 116 1.26 -6.72 18.19
C LEU A 116 -0.04 -6.09 18.73
N GLN A 117 -1.19 -6.29 18.07
CA GLN A 117 -2.45 -5.81 18.62
C GLN A 117 -2.78 -6.56 19.93
N PRO A 118 -3.16 -5.83 21.00
CA PRO A 118 -3.38 -6.41 22.31
C PRO A 118 -4.69 -7.21 22.33
N VAL A 119 -4.59 -8.53 22.41
CA VAL A 119 -5.62 -9.32 23.09
C VAL A 119 -5.43 -9.03 24.58
N GLY A 120 -6.49 -8.58 25.25
CA GLY A 120 -6.44 -7.95 26.57
C GLY A 120 -5.45 -8.56 27.58
N GLY A 121 -4.59 -7.72 28.13
CA GLY A 121 -4.04 -7.90 29.48
C GLY A 121 -2.77 -8.74 29.67
N ALA A 122 -2.18 -9.37 28.65
CA ALA A 122 -0.92 -10.08 28.85
C ALA A 122 0.01 -10.01 27.63
N PHE A 123 1.19 -9.39 27.81
CA PHE A 123 2.30 -9.54 26.88
C PHE A 123 2.84 -10.97 26.96
N GLN A 124 2.45 -11.82 26.01
CA GLN A 124 3.18 -13.07 25.74
C GLN A 124 4.13 -12.85 24.57
N MET A 125 5.44 -12.96 24.85
CA MET A 125 6.46 -13.17 23.83
C MET A 125 6.30 -14.59 23.28
N GLY A 126 5.53 -14.74 22.20
CA GLY A 126 5.41 -15.99 21.46
C GLY A 126 6.56 -16.13 20.47
N VAL A 127 7.49 -17.05 20.77
CA VAL A 127 8.38 -17.65 19.79
C VAL A 127 7.53 -18.61 18.94
N GLY A 128 7.34 -18.33 17.64
CA GLY A 128 6.72 -19.27 16.69
C GLY A 128 5.26 -19.00 16.32
N PRO A 129 4.77 -19.60 15.22
CA PRO A 129 3.77 -19.00 14.34
C PRO A 129 2.34 -19.36 14.74
N SER A 130 1.62 -18.49 15.46
CA SER A 130 0.15 -18.55 15.50
C SER A 130 -0.45 -17.24 16.03
N VAL A 131 -1.04 -16.44 15.14
CA VAL A 131 -2.13 -15.54 15.55
C VAL A 131 -3.40 -16.39 15.59
N PRO A 132 -4.18 -16.43 16.68
CA PRO A 132 -5.45 -17.12 16.70
C PRO A 132 -6.48 -16.26 15.94
N GLY A 133 -6.87 -16.69 14.74
CA GLY A 133 -8.03 -16.13 14.04
C GLY A 133 -8.02 -16.18 12.52
N ALA A 134 -6.85 -16.27 11.87
CA ALA A 134 -6.77 -16.46 10.42
C ALA A 134 -6.21 -17.86 10.13
N SER A 135 -6.99 -18.71 9.48
CA SER A 135 -6.46 -20.01 9.04
C SER A 135 -5.25 -19.80 8.13
N ALA A 136 -4.26 -20.71 8.13
CA ALA A 136 -3.11 -20.61 7.21
C ALA A 136 -3.56 -20.51 5.73
N ALA A 137 -4.75 -21.04 5.43
CA ALA A 137 -5.42 -20.90 4.15
C ALA A 137 -5.88 -19.45 3.86
N GLU A 138 -6.44 -18.74 4.85
CA GLU A 138 -6.85 -17.34 4.71
C GLU A 138 -5.66 -16.41 4.46
N VAL A 139 -4.53 -16.64 5.15
CA VAL A 139 -3.29 -15.88 4.93
C VAL A 139 -2.74 -16.14 3.53
N ALA A 140 -2.72 -17.39 3.08
CA ALA A 140 -2.28 -17.76 1.73
C ALA A 140 -3.21 -17.20 0.63
N THR A 141 -4.53 -17.14 0.87
CA THR A 141 -5.46 -16.51 -0.07
C THR A 141 -5.26 -15.00 -0.12
N ALA A 142 -5.06 -14.35 1.04
CA ALA A 142 -4.80 -12.91 1.11
C ALA A 142 -3.49 -12.54 0.38
N GLU A 143 -2.44 -13.34 0.56
CA GLU A 143 -1.16 -13.17 -0.13
C GLU A 143 -1.29 -13.34 -1.65
N LYS A 144 -2.04 -14.34 -2.11
CA LYS A 144 -2.35 -14.51 -3.54
C LYS A 144 -3.13 -13.32 -4.11
N THR A 145 -4.17 -12.86 -3.42
CA THR A 145 -4.96 -11.70 -3.86
C THR A 145 -4.13 -10.42 -3.90
N PHE A 146 -3.24 -10.23 -2.91
CA PHE A 146 -2.35 -9.07 -2.87
C PHE A 146 -1.28 -9.14 -3.97
N SER A 147 -0.72 -10.33 -4.23
CA SER A 147 0.22 -10.52 -5.34
C SER A 147 -0.44 -10.27 -6.70
N GLN A 148 -1.68 -10.71 -6.88
CA GLN A 148 -2.46 -10.42 -8.08
C GLN A 148 -2.70 -8.91 -8.24
N LEU A 149 -3.14 -8.22 -7.18
CA LEU A 149 -3.35 -6.77 -7.20
C LEU A 149 -2.08 -6.01 -7.60
N ARG A 150 -0.91 -6.41 -7.07
CA ARG A 150 0.38 -5.80 -7.45
C ARG A 150 0.73 -6.05 -8.90
N SER A 151 0.51 -7.27 -9.39
CA SER A 151 0.74 -7.63 -10.80
C SER A 151 -0.16 -6.81 -11.72
N ASP A 152 -1.44 -6.68 -11.39
CA ASP A 152 -2.42 -5.93 -12.17
C ASP A 152 -2.09 -4.43 -12.18
N ALA A 153 -1.70 -3.86 -11.03
CA ALA A 153 -1.27 -2.47 -10.93
C ALA A 153 0.03 -2.19 -11.71
N ALA A 154 0.99 -3.13 -11.70
CA ALA A 154 2.22 -3.02 -12.48
C ALA A 154 1.96 -3.14 -13.99
N ALA A 155 1.10 -4.09 -14.40
CA ALA A 155 0.67 -4.25 -15.79
C ALA A 155 -0.06 -3.00 -16.29
N PHE A 156 -0.93 -2.42 -15.46
CA PHE A 156 -1.59 -1.15 -15.75
C PHE A 156 -0.59 -0.02 -15.98
N LEU A 157 0.37 0.18 -15.07
CA LEU A 157 1.40 1.21 -15.23
C LEU A 157 2.24 1.01 -16.49
N ALA A 158 2.63 -0.24 -16.78
CA ALA A 158 3.39 -0.56 -18.00
C ALA A 158 2.59 -0.24 -19.27
N HIS A 159 1.31 -0.65 -19.31
CA HIS A 159 0.41 -0.37 -20.42
C HIS A 159 0.17 1.14 -20.58
N TRP A 160 -0.06 1.85 -19.48
CA TRP A 160 -0.30 3.29 -19.50
C TRP A 160 0.94 4.06 -19.99
N ARG A 161 2.15 3.72 -19.53
CA ARG A 161 3.39 4.35 -20.00
C ARG A 161 3.64 4.11 -21.49
N ALA A 162 3.38 2.89 -21.97
CA ALA A 162 3.51 2.57 -23.39
C ALA A 162 2.59 3.45 -24.25
N LYS A 163 1.38 3.74 -23.75
CA LYS A 163 0.37 4.56 -24.43
C LYS A 163 0.61 6.08 -24.28
N ASN A 164 1.18 6.53 -23.16
CA ASN A 164 1.25 7.93 -22.77
C ASN A 164 2.70 8.41 -22.50
N GLN A 165 3.60 8.21 -23.46
CA GLN A 165 5.05 8.45 -23.33
C GLN A 165 5.46 9.87 -22.88
N ALA A 166 4.57 10.87 -23.00
CA ALA A 166 4.85 12.28 -22.68
C ALA A 166 4.03 12.86 -21.52
N ALA A 167 2.97 12.17 -21.07
CA ALA A 167 2.15 12.67 -19.98
C ALA A 167 2.72 12.15 -18.65
N SER A 168 3.27 13.03 -17.82
CA SER A 168 3.49 12.70 -16.41
C SER A 168 2.28 13.17 -15.62
N PHE A 169 1.67 12.29 -14.83
CA PHE A 169 0.74 12.70 -13.79
C PHE A 169 1.25 12.17 -12.46
N GLY A 170 1.16 13.00 -11.40
CA GLY A 170 1.74 12.67 -10.09
C GLY A 170 1.22 11.37 -9.48
N GLY A 171 0.00 10.94 -9.85
CA GLY A 171 -0.57 9.67 -9.38
C GLY A 171 0.20 8.42 -9.83
N ALA A 172 0.85 8.44 -10.99
CA ALA A 172 1.68 7.32 -11.45
C ALA A 172 2.93 7.15 -10.57
N ALA A 173 3.60 8.26 -10.24
CA ALA A 173 4.78 8.25 -9.37
C ALA A 173 4.46 7.69 -7.97
N PHE A 174 3.30 8.05 -7.40
CA PHE A 174 2.86 7.49 -6.12
C PHE A 174 2.52 6.00 -6.20
N LEU A 175 1.93 5.53 -7.31
CA LEU A 175 1.68 4.10 -7.51
C LEU A 175 2.98 3.31 -7.67
N GLU A 176 3.98 3.87 -8.33
CA GLU A 176 5.32 3.25 -8.42
C GLU A 176 5.99 3.13 -7.06
N GLN A 177 5.90 4.18 -6.23
CA GLN A 177 6.39 4.15 -4.86
C GLN A 177 5.62 3.15 -3.99
N ALA A 178 4.30 3.02 -4.18
CA ALA A 178 3.50 2.01 -3.49
C ALA A 178 3.92 0.58 -3.89
N LEU A 179 4.21 0.35 -5.17
CA LEU A 179 4.65 -0.96 -5.67
C LEU A 179 6.08 -1.31 -5.23
N SER A 180 7.00 -0.34 -5.23
CA SER A 180 8.37 -0.56 -4.74
C SER A 180 8.37 -0.87 -3.24
N LEU A 181 7.55 -0.14 -2.47
CA LEU A 181 7.31 -0.42 -1.06
C LEU A 181 6.76 -1.83 -0.85
N ALA A 182 5.74 -2.21 -1.62
CA ALA A 182 5.13 -3.53 -1.50
C ALA A 182 6.08 -4.66 -1.90
N ALA A 183 6.93 -4.44 -2.91
CA ALA A 183 7.98 -5.39 -3.30
C ALA A 183 9.00 -5.59 -2.18
N PHE A 184 9.47 -4.50 -1.57
CA PHE A 184 10.39 -4.55 -0.44
C PHE A 184 9.80 -5.32 0.76
N MET A 185 8.57 -4.96 1.17
CA MET A 185 7.89 -5.61 2.30
C MET A 185 7.66 -7.10 2.05
N SER A 186 7.34 -7.49 0.81
CA SER A 186 7.17 -8.89 0.43
C SER A 186 8.50 -9.65 0.45
N ALA A 187 9.57 -9.05 -0.07
CA ALA A 187 10.91 -9.64 -0.04
C ALA A 187 11.42 -9.83 1.40
N ALA A 188 11.17 -8.85 2.26
CA ALA A 188 11.51 -8.95 3.68
C ALA A 188 10.67 -10.00 4.41
N ALA A 189 9.37 -10.13 4.10
CA ALA A 189 8.53 -11.19 4.64
C ALA A 189 9.01 -12.59 4.21
N ALA A 190 9.36 -12.76 2.94
CA ALA A 190 9.96 -14.00 2.43
C ALA A 190 11.29 -14.30 3.13
N TRP A 191 12.13 -13.29 3.34
CA TRP A 191 13.37 -13.44 4.11
C TRP A 191 13.11 -13.92 5.55
N ARG A 192 12.14 -13.34 6.27
CA ARG A 192 11.80 -13.77 7.64
C ARG A 192 11.38 -15.24 7.69
N GLN A 193 10.59 -15.70 6.72
CA GLN A 193 10.18 -17.10 6.63
C GLN A 193 11.40 -18.01 6.42
N ASN A 194 12.27 -17.67 5.47
CA ASN A 194 13.44 -18.47 5.12
C ASN A 194 14.61 -18.35 6.11
N ARG A 195 14.63 -17.32 6.97
CA ARG A 195 15.61 -17.18 8.06
C ARG A 195 15.57 -18.38 9.01
N ASN A 196 14.39 -18.94 9.23
CA ASN A 196 14.21 -20.13 10.06
C ASN A 196 14.71 -21.41 9.38
N GLU A 197 14.97 -21.37 8.06
CA GLU A 197 15.33 -22.51 7.21
C GLU A 197 16.79 -22.48 6.72
N GLY A 198 17.63 -21.58 7.24
CA GLY A 198 19.07 -21.52 6.94
C GLY A 198 19.45 -20.93 5.57
N ARG A 199 18.49 -20.38 4.81
CA ARG A 199 18.70 -19.72 3.49
C ARG A 199 18.62 -18.19 3.54
N GLY A 200 18.61 -17.60 4.72
CA GLY A 200 18.27 -16.20 4.93
C GLY A 200 19.31 -15.17 4.45
N GLU A 201 20.60 -15.52 4.34
CA GLU A 201 21.66 -14.53 4.10
C GLU A 201 21.68 -13.96 2.67
N ALA A 202 21.53 -14.81 1.66
CA ALA A 202 21.45 -14.37 0.27
C ALA A 202 20.20 -13.51 0.01
N GLN A 203 19.07 -13.89 0.62
CA GLN A 203 17.82 -13.13 0.53
C GLN A 203 17.88 -11.80 1.27
N LEU A 204 18.54 -11.75 2.43
CA LEU A 204 18.77 -10.52 3.17
C LEU A 204 19.60 -9.52 2.36
N THR A 205 20.63 -10.02 1.66
CA THR A 205 21.45 -9.19 0.77
C THR A 205 20.63 -8.65 -0.39
N ALA A 206 19.76 -9.48 -0.99
CA ALA A 206 18.84 -9.04 -2.03
C ALA A 206 17.86 -7.97 -1.52
N VAL A 207 17.29 -8.14 -0.33
CA VAL A 207 16.38 -7.18 0.32
C VAL A 207 17.07 -5.83 0.55
N LEU A 208 18.31 -5.83 1.06
CA LEU A 208 19.05 -4.59 1.35
C LEU A 208 19.62 -3.92 0.10
N ALA A 209 19.77 -4.66 -0.99
CA ALA A 209 20.12 -4.14 -2.31
C ALA A 209 18.92 -3.51 -3.03
N MET A 210 17.69 -3.74 -2.57
CA MET A 210 16.53 -3.02 -3.09
C MET A 210 16.65 -1.54 -2.76
N ASP A 211 16.48 -0.71 -3.78
CA ASP A 211 16.43 0.73 -3.58
C ASP A 211 15.19 1.07 -2.73
N LEU A 212 15.42 1.79 -1.64
CA LEU A 212 14.41 2.26 -0.70
C LEU A 212 14.34 3.78 -0.83
N PRO A 213 13.81 4.32 -1.94
CA PRO A 213 13.88 5.76 -2.24
C PRO A 213 13.15 6.61 -1.18
N LEU A 214 12.30 5.98 -0.37
CA LEU A 214 11.50 6.62 0.68
C LEU A 214 12.22 6.73 2.04
N LEU A 215 13.33 6.00 2.24
CA LEU A 215 14.11 6.05 3.48
C LEU A 215 15.48 6.70 3.24
N PRO A 216 16.05 7.39 4.23
CA PRO A 216 17.39 7.94 4.09
C PRO A 216 18.42 6.81 4.00
N SER A 217 19.35 6.94 3.07
CA SER A 217 20.55 6.08 2.98
C SER A 217 21.64 6.53 3.96
N GLU A 218 21.70 7.83 4.27
CA GLU A 218 22.71 8.46 5.11
C GLU A 218 22.13 9.61 5.96
N PRO A 219 22.78 9.99 7.07
CA PRO A 219 22.27 11.04 7.97
C PRO A 219 22.05 12.40 7.30
N ALA A 220 22.87 12.74 6.30
CA ALA A 220 22.74 13.99 5.55
C ALA A 220 21.43 14.08 4.73
N ALA A 221 20.87 12.94 4.32
CA ALA A 221 19.65 12.87 3.51
C ALA A 221 18.35 12.96 4.34
N VAL A 222 18.43 13.02 5.67
CA VAL A 222 17.26 12.94 6.56
C VAL A 222 16.27 14.08 6.32
N GLU A 223 16.74 15.33 6.18
CA GLU A 223 15.85 16.48 5.97
C GLU A 223 15.24 16.50 4.56
N GLU A 224 15.99 16.07 3.54
CA GLU A 224 15.46 15.90 2.18
C GLU A 224 14.32 14.88 2.17
N LYS A 225 14.54 13.69 2.75
CA LYS A 225 13.52 12.65 2.84
C LYS A 225 12.33 13.05 3.71
N ARG A 226 12.53 13.93 4.70
CA ARG A 226 11.44 14.53 5.47
C ARG A 226 10.57 15.45 4.62
N ALA A 227 11.17 16.26 3.76
CA ALA A 227 10.43 17.11 2.83
C ALA A 227 9.62 16.25 1.84
N ASP A 228 10.24 15.21 1.26
CA ASP A 228 9.59 14.25 0.37
C ASP A 228 8.40 13.56 1.05
N PHE A 229 8.58 13.11 2.30
CA PHE A 229 7.53 12.44 3.07
C PHE A 229 6.26 13.29 3.18
N ARG A 230 6.38 14.61 3.37
CA ARG A 230 5.22 15.52 3.48
C ARG A 230 4.43 15.64 2.17
N LEU A 231 5.05 15.37 1.04
CA LEU A 231 4.41 15.42 -0.29
C LEU A 231 3.68 14.11 -0.63
N LEU A 232 3.90 13.04 0.13
CA LEU A 232 3.27 11.74 -0.11
C LEU A 232 1.78 11.75 0.26
N PRO A 233 0.94 10.99 -0.46
CA PRO A 233 -0.43 10.71 -0.04
C PRO A 233 -0.48 10.12 1.38
N VAL A 234 -1.50 10.52 2.14
CA VAL A 234 -1.76 10.04 3.51
C VAL A 234 -1.74 8.51 3.61
N ALA A 235 -2.26 7.80 2.61
CA ALA A 235 -2.25 6.34 2.60
C ALA A 235 -0.83 5.75 2.63
N LEU A 236 0.10 6.33 1.87
CA LEU A 236 1.50 5.90 1.86
C LEU A 236 2.21 6.31 3.15
N GLN A 237 1.96 7.52 3.65
CA GLN A 237 2.54 7.99 4.91
C GLN A 237 2.23 7.02 6.08
N ARG A 238 1.03 6.42 6.09
CA ARG A 238 0.64 5.43 7.10
C ARG A 238 1.43 4.12 7.07
N CYS A 239 2.11 3.80 5.96
CA CYS A 239 2.91 2.58 5.84
C CYS A 239 4.33 2.73 6.41
N PHE A 240 4.80 3.96 6.67
CA PHE A 240 6.15 4.25 7.10
C PHE A 240 6.56 3.60 8.44
N PRO A 241 5.70 3.53 9.47
CA PRO A 241 6.05 2.84 10.70
C PRO A 241 6.43 1.37 10.48
N ALA A 242 5.66 0.65 9.65
CA ALA A 242 5.95 -0.73 9.29
C ALA A 242 7.23 -0.82 8.46
N LEU A 243 7.38 0.05 7.46
CA LEU A 243 8.57 0.11 6.60
C LEU A 243 9.86 0.29 7.40
N ILE A 244 9.88 1.26 8.31
CA ILE A 244 11.05 1.57 9.14
C ILE A 244 11.43 0.37 10.01
N GLU A 245 10.43 -0.30 10.59
CA GLU A 245 10.65 -1.48 11.42
C GLU A 245 11.26 -2.63 10.60
N VAL A 246 10.72 -2.90 9.41
CA VAL A 246 11.23 -3.94 8.50
C VAL A 246 12.64 -3.63 8.01
N ALA A 247 12.91 -2.37 7.64
CA ALA A 247 14.23 -1.94 7.19
C ALA A 247 15.28 -2.08 8.29
N MET A 248 14.94 -1.65 9.51
CA MET A 248 15.85 -1.75 10.66
C MET A 248 16.09 -3.19 11.08
N GLU A 249 15.08 -4.06 11.01
CA GLU A 249 15.23 -5.49 11.25
C GLU A 249 16.22 -6.14 10.27
N ALA A 250 16.11 -5.81 8.97
CA ALA A 250 17.01 -6.31 7.94
C ALA A 250 18.46 -5.78 8.14
N LEU A 251 18.62 -4.48 8.42
CA LEU A 251 19.93 -3.88 8.70
C LEU A 251 20.59 -4.52 9.92
N HIS A 252 19.82 -4.72 10.99
CA HIS A 252 20.28 -5.38 12.21
C HIS A 252 20.71 -6.82 11.97
N ALA A 253 19.89 -7.60 11.25
CA ALA A 253 20.26 -8.96 10.92
C ALA A 253 21.59 -9.03 10.14
N LYS A 254 21.79 -8.16 9.14
CA LYS A 254 23.03 -8.16 8.36
C LYS A 254 24.23 -7.74 9.20
N PHE A 255 24.05 -6.73 10.06
CA PHE A 255 25.08 -6.30 10.99
C PHE A 255 25.50 -7.42 11.95
N THR A 256 24.55 -8.16 12.52
CA THR A 256 24.85 -9.30 13.40
C THR A 256 25.59 -10.43 12.68
N LEU A 257 25.28 -10.70 11.40
CA LEU A 257 26.00 -11.68 10.59
C LEU A 257 27.44 -11.24 10.33
N LEU A 258 27.66 -9.98 9.96
CA LEU A 258 29.01 -9.44 9.75
C LEU A 258 29.86 -9.46 11.02
N ARG A 259 29.25 -9.25 12.20
CA ARG A 259 29.96 -9.36 13.49
C ARG A 259 30.23 -10.79 13.94
N ALA A 260 29.35 -11.74 13.60
CA ALA A 260 29.51 -13.16 13.94
C ALA A 260 30.51 -13.88 13.03
N ALA A 261 30.88 -13.29 11.90
CA ALA A 261 31.85 -13.86 10.98
C ALA A 261 33.23 -14.03 11.66
N PRO A 262 33.89 -15.19 11.54
CA PRO A 262 35.17 -15.45 12.18
C PRO A 262 36.24 -14.46 11.69
N ALA A 263 37.09 -13.99 12.60
CA ALA A 263 38.11 -12.95 12.37
C ALA A 263 39.06 -13.23 11.19
N ALA A 264 39.18 -14.49 10.74
CA ALA A 264 39.93 -14.88 9.55
C ALA A 264 39.32 -14.36 8.21
N TYR A 265 38.03 -14.00 8.20
CA TYR A 265 37.30 -13.45 7.06
C TYR A 265 36.92 -11.98 7.24
N ALA A 266 37.15 -11.40 8.42
CA ALA A 266 36.91 -10.00 8.72
C ALA A 266 37.99 -9.10 8.09
N GLY A 267 37.96 -8.96 6.77
CA GLY A 267 38.76 -7.97 6.06
C GLY A 267 38.26 -6.54 6.31
N SER A 268 39.06 -5.54 5.94
CA SER A 268 38.69 -4.10 6.01
C SER A 268 37.37 -3.76 5.32
N SER A 269 36.99 -4.56 4.31
CA SER A 269 35.71 -4.45 3.61
C SER A 269 34.50 -4.75 4.51
N ALA A 270 34.57 -5.76 5.38
CA ALA A 270 33.47 -6.14 6.27
C ALA A 270 33.26 -5.09 7.37
N SER A 271 34.34 -4.48 7.87
CA SER A 271 34.25 -3.37 8.83
C SER A 271 33.68 -2.09 8.21
N ALA A 272 34.05 -1.78 6.96
CA ALA A 272 33.51 -0.63 6.24
C ALA A 272 32.00 -0.80 5.96
N GLU A 273 31.59 -2.00 5.59
CA GLU A 273 30.18 -2.34 5.38
C GLU A 273 29.37 -2.27 6.69
N ALA A 274 29.92 -2.79 7.80
CA ALA A 274 29.27 -2.67 9.11
C ALA A 274 29.09 -1.21 9.54
N TYR A 275 30.09 -0.35 9.29
CA TYR A 275 30.00 1.09 9.55
C TYR A 275 28.93 1.75 8.66
N ALA A 276 28.85 1.40 7.38
CA ALA A 276 27.84 1.92 6.47
C ALA A 276 26.41 1.52 6.90
N LEU A 277 26.22 0.26 7.34
CA LEU A 277 24.94 -0.21 7.87
C LEU A 277 24.53 0.53 9.14
N ARG A 278 25.47 0.81 10.03
CA ARG A 278 25.24 1.62 11.24
C ARG A 278 24.86 3.06 10.89
N SER A 279 25.63 3.72 10.02
CA SER A 279 25.34 5.09 9.58
C SER A 279 23.93 5.21 8.98
N ARG A 280 23.54 4.21 8.16
CA ARG A 280 22.18 4.12 7.63
C ARG A 280 21.12 3.89 8.71
N ALA A 281 21.40 3.04 9.70
CA ALA A 281 20.50 2.79 10.83
C ALA A 281 20.29 4.07 11.67
N GLU A 282 21.36 4.83 11.94
CA GLU A 282 21.30 6.12 12.61
C GLU A 282 20.42 7.12 11.83
N ALA A 283 20.59 7.19 10.50
CA ALA A 283 19.76 8.02 9.63
C ALA A 283 18.27 7.66 9.70
N ILE A 284 17.95 6.35 9.66
CA ILE A 284 16.57 5.86 9.73
C ILE A 284 15.95 6.16 11.10
N VAL A 285 16.70 6.01 12.20
CA VAL A 285 16.21 6.35 13.54
C VAL A 285 15.99 7.86 13.68
N ALA A 286 16.92 8.70 13.22
CA ALA A 286 16.75 10.15 13.19
C ALA A 286 15.51 10.57 12.39
N PHE A 287 15.34 9.99 11.20
CA PHE A 287 14.15 10.20 10.36
C PHE A 287 12.88 9.72 11.05
N SER A 288 12.90 8.60 11.76
CA SER A 288 11.73 8.09 12.49
C SER A 288 11.24 9.06 13.57
N GLY A 289 12.15 9.68 14.32
CA GLY A 289 11.80 10.69 15.33
C GLY A 289 11.12 11.91 14.72
N LEU A 290 11.57 12.33 13.55
CA LEU A 290 11.02 13.48 12.81
C LEU A 290 9.70 13.15 12.08
N ALA A 291 9.59 11.95 11.51
CA ALA A 291 8.39 11.47 10.84
C ALA A 291 7.24 11.23 11.83
N VAL A 292 7.54 10.78 13.06
CA VAL A 292 6.55 10.64 14.14
C VAL A 292 5.94 11.97 14.55
N TRP A 293 6.71 13.06 14.48
CA TRP A 293 6.22 14.40 14.80
C TRP A 293 5.35 14.98 13.67
N ALA A 294 5.78 14.83 12.41
CA ALA A 294 5.02 15.31 11.24
C ALA A 294 3.72 14.51 11.00
N ALA A 295 3.74 13.19 11.22
CA ALA A 295 2.55 12.35 11.14
C ALA A 295 1.52 12.67 12.24
N ALA A 296 1.98 13.08 13.43
CA ALA A 296 1.09 13.50 14.51
C ALA A 296 0.31 14.79 14.18
N GLU A 297 0.95 15.74 13.49
CA GLU A 297 0.28 16.98 13.02
C GLU A 297 -0.71 16.71 11.87
N ALA A 298 -0.37 15.83 10.93
CA ALA A 298 -1.17 15.60 9.72
C ALA A 298 -2.31 14.58 9.88
N LEU A 299 -2.18 13.60 10.78
CA LEU A 299 -3.09 12.44 10.85
C LEU A 299 -3.94 12.39 12.12
N GLY A 300 -3.76 13.30 13.07
CA GLY A 300 -4.53 13.36 14.33
C GLY A 300 -4.43 12.10 15.22
N GLN A 301 -3.62 11.12 14.82
CA GLN A 301 -3.35 9.89 15.54
C GLN A 301 -1.84 9.79 15.79
N THR A 302 -1.47 9.96 17.06
CA THR A 302 -0.25 9.41 17.66
C THR A 302 -0.13 7.92 17.27
N HIS A 303 0.98 7.29 16.90
CA HIS A 303 2.40 7.60 16.73
C HIS A 303 2.99 6.38 15.96
N MET A 304 4.29 6.35 15.65
CA MET A 304 4.96 5.04 15.72
C MET A 304 4.58 4.39 17.05
N PRO A 305 4.17 3.11 17.08
CA PRO A 305 3.92 2.44 18.35
C PRO A 305 5.12 2.62 19.27
N GLY A 306 4.93 3.00 20.53
CA GLY A 306 6.04 3.17 21.47
C GLY A 306 6.90 1.90 21.62
N ALA A 307 6.31 0.73 21.35
CA ALA A 307 7.01 -0.55 21.22
C ALA A 307 7.97 -0.60 20.02
N THR A 308 7.64 0.04 18.90
CA THR A 308 8.51 0.18 17.73
C THR A 308 9.66 1.11 18.04
N THR A 309 9.42 2.28 18.63
CA THR A 309 10.51 3.21 19.03
C THR A 309 11.50 2.55 20.01
N LYS A 310 10.99 1.79 20.99
CA LYS A 310 11.84 1.02 21.92
C LYS A 310 12.66 -0.06 21.21
N ARG A 311 12.07 -0.78 20.24
CA ARG A 311 12.78 -1.80 19.45
C ARG A 311 13.84 -1.21 18.55
N LEU A 312 13.54 -0.08 17.88
CA LEU A 312 14.50 0.65 17.07
C LEU A 312 15.70 1.12 17.88
N ALA A 313 15.45 1.70 19.07
CA ALA A 313 16.50 2.11 19.98
C ALA A 313 17.34 0.91 20.48
N GLY A 314 16.69 -0.23 20.76
CA GLY A 314 17.39 -1.48 21.12
C GLY A 314 18.33 -1.97 20.01
N TRP A 315 17.84 -2.06 18.77
CA TRP A 315 18.67 -2.46 17.63
C TRP A 315 19.81 -1.49 17.36
N LEU A 316 19.58 -0.18 17.51
CA LEU A 316 20.64 0.82 17.39
C LEU A 316 21.70 0.66 18.50
N ALA A 317 21.27 0.38 19.74
CA ALA A 317 22.18 0.15 20.85
C ALA A 317 23.04 -1.11 20.65
N ASP A 318 22.50 -2.17 20.05
CA ASP A 318 23.25 -3.39 19.71
C ASP A 318 24.28 -3.16 18.58
N MET A 319 24.06 -2.13 17.75
CA MET A 319 24.99 -1.67 16.70
C MET A 319 26.05 -0.67 17.19
N ALA A 320 25.88 -0.13 18.40
CA ALA A 320 26.77 0.87 18.99
C ALA A 320 28.11 0.28 19.43
#